data_AF-A0A3L6EJZ2-F1
#
_entry.id   AF-A0A3L6EJZ2-F1
#
_cell.length_a   1.000
_cell.length_b   1.000
_cell.length_c   1.000
_cell.angle_alpha   90.00
_cell.angle_beta   90.00
_cell.angle_gamma   90.00
#
_symmetry.space_group_name_H-M   'P 1'
#
loop_
_entity.id
_entity.type
_entity.pdbx_description
1 polymer ?
#
loop_
_entity_poly.entity_id
_entity_poly.type
_entity_poly.pdbx_seq_one_letter_code
_entity_poly.pdbx_strand_id
1 'polypeptide(L)'
;MLEVSFQQGLSFRWHDESEESNDNRGNFIEVLKWLATNNAEVDNYVLKNSLSNCTLTSPDIQNDIIQCCAIETRKHIIQEIEEEYYTILADESSHVSHKEQLALCLRYVDSLEHPSEHFLGVVHVDNTTTISLKKAI
;
A
#
# COMPACT_ATOMS: atom_id res chain seq x y z
N MET A 1 11.08 3.20 2.52
CA MET A 1 10.26 4.07 1.64
C MET A 1 8.78 3.92 1.99
N LEU A 2 8.20 2.72 1.85
CA LEU A 2 6.78 2.50 2.17
C LEU A 2 6.46 2.54 3.65
N GLU A 3 7.36 2.08 4.52
CA GLU A 3 7.14 2.06 5.96
C GLU A 3 6.90 3.47 6.54
N VAL A 4 7.67 4.47 6.09
CA VAL A 4 7.49 5.88 6.49
C VAL A 4 6.16 6.44 6.01
N SER A 5 5.77 6.19 4.76
CA SER A 5 4.49 6.67 4.22
C SER A 5 3.29 5.99 4.87
N PHE A 6 3.37 4.67 5.12
CA PHE A 6 2.30 3.90 5.76
C PHE A 6 2.12 4.27 7.25
N GLN A 7 3.23 4.35 8.01
CA GLN A 7 3.16 4.68 9.44
C GLN A 7 2.68 6.12 9.68
N GLN A 8 2.96 7.05 8.77
CA GLN A 8 2.58 8.46 8.89
C GLN A 8 1.30 8.83 8.14
N GLY A 9 0.67 7.88 7.42
CA GLY A 9 -0.53 8.14 6.62
C GLY A 9 -0.31 9.14 5.47
N LEU A 10 0.92 9.24 4.98
CA LEU A 10 1.27 10.16 3.90
C LEU A 10 0.89 9.56 2.54
N SER A 11 0.36 10.39 1.65
CA SER A 11 -0.02 9.94 0.31
C SER A 11 1.22 9.48 -0.48
N PHE A 12 1.13 8.36 -1.18
CA PHE A 12 2.23 7.89 -2.01
C PHE A 12 2.47 8.83 -3.20
N ARG A 13 1.37 9.34 -3.78
CA ARG A 13 1.34 10.29 -4.90
C ARG A 13 0.85 11.67 -4.49
N TRP A 14 1.16 12.68 -5.30
CA TRP A 14 0.56 14.01 -5.20
C TRP A 14 -0.41 14.30 -6.35
N HIS A 15 -1.12 15.42 -6.26
CA HIS A 15 -2.06 15.87 -7.29
C HIS A 15 -1.39 16.18 -8.63
N ASP A 16 -0.15 16.69 -8.59
CA ASP A 16 0.64 17.00 -9.77
C ASP A 16 2.06 16.45 -9.63
N GLU A 17 2.35 15.40 -10.40
CA GLU A 17 3.65 14.75 -10.47
C GLU A 17 4.45 15.17 -11.73
N SER A 18 3.98 16.18 -12.48
CA SER A 18 4.63 16.65 -13.70
C SER A 18 6.00 17.28 -13.42
N GLU A 19 6.91 17.22 -14.40
CA GLU A 19 8.23 17.86 -14.30
C GLU A 19 8.14 19.40 -14.23
N GLU A 20 7.01 19.98 -14.63
CA GLU A 20 6.75 21.42 -14.66
C GLU A 20 6.19 21.96 -13.34
N SER A 21 5.82 21.07 -12.41
CA SER A 21 5.33 21.45 -11.10
C SER A 21 6.42 22.16 -10.28
N ASN A 22 6.06 23.33 -9.73
CA ASN A 22 6.91 24.08 -8.81
C ASN A 22 6.83 23.57 -7.35
N ASP A 23 5.92 22.63 -7.08
CA ASP A 23 5.65 22.08 -5.76
C ASP A 23 6.18 20.64 -5.61
N ASN A 24 6.06 20.07 -4.41
CA ASN A 24 6.37 18.66 -4.15
C ASN A 24 5.57 17.74 -5.09
N ARG A 25 6.28 16.89 -5.85
CA ARG A 25 5.70 15.99 -6.87
C ARG A 25 5.19 14.66 -6.33
N GLY A 26 5.02 14.55 -5.02
CA GLY A 26 4.59 13.33 -4.35
C GLY A 26 5.74 12.61 -3.66
N ASN A 27 5.40 11.95 -2.54
CA ASN A 27 6.38 11.37 -1.64
C ASN A 27 7.20 10.27 -2.33
N PHE A 28 6.61 9.49 -3.23
CA PHE A 28 7.37 8.50 -3.98
C PHE A 28 8.49 9.13 -4.83
N ILE A 29 8.16 10.15 -5.61
CA ILE A 29 9.13 10.83 -6.48
C ILE A 29 10.20 11.54 -5.65
N GLU A 30 9.83 12.20 -4.56
CA GLU A 30 10.82 12.89 -3.71
C GLU A 30 11.76 11.91 -2.99
N VAL A 31 11.26 10.76 -2.51
CA VAL A 31 12.14 9.73 -1.95
C VAL A 31 13.01 9.10 -3.04
N LEU A 32 12.50 8.91 -4.25
CA LEU A 32 13.27 8.39 -5.38
C LEU A 32 14.41 9.34 -5.78
N LYS A 33 14.15 10.66 -5.82
CA LYS A 33 15.18 11.70 -6.02
C LYS A 33 16.22 11.68 -4.91
N TRP A 34 15.77 11.58 -3.66
CA TRP A 34 16.68 11.49 -2.52
C TRP A 34 17.57 10.24 -2.63
N LEU A 35 17.02 9.08 -2.98
CA LEU A 35 17.78 7.84 -3.18
C LEU A 35 18.81 7.97 -4.30
N ALA A 36 18.43 8.54 -5.45
CA ALA A 36 19.35 8.79 -6.56
C ALA A 36 20.52 9.70 -6.13
N THR A 37 20.23 10.77 -5.40
CA THR A 37 21.24 11.71 -4.90
C THR A 37 22.25 11.03 -3.94
N ASN A 38 21.80 10.03 -3.18
CA ASN A 38 22.62 9.38 -2.15
C ASN A 38 23.22 8.04 -2.59
N ASN A 39 22.84 7.51 -3.75
CA ASN A 39 23.31 6.22 -4.25
C ASN A 39 23.53 6.27 -5.77
N ALA A 40 24.79 6.30 -6.18
CA ALA A 40 25.19 6.37 -7.58
C ALA A 40 24.73 5.15 -8.41
N GLU A 41 24.56 3.98 -7.79
CA GLU A 41 24.01 2.81 -8.49
C GLU A 41 22.54 3.03 -8.83
N VAL A 42 21.76 3.54 -7.88
CA VAL A 42 20.34 3.86 -8.08
C VAL A 42 20.18 4.97 -9.10
N ASP A 43 21.01 6.02 -9.00
CA ASP A 43 20.97 7.17 -9.92
C ASP A 43 21.04 6.73 -11.38
N ASN A 44 21.90 5.77 -11.72
CA ASN A 44 22.07 5.27 -13.09
C ASN A 44 20.81 4.60 -13.69
N TYR A 45 19.80 4.26 -12.89
CA TYR A 45 18.63 3.49 -13.33
C TYR A 45 17.30 4.18 -13.09
N VAL A 46 17.27 5.38 -12.50
CA VAL A 46 16.02 6.06 -12.15
C VAL A 46 15.92 7.45 -12.77
N LEU A 47 14.70 8.01 -12.81
CA LEU A 47 14.46 9.38 -13.27
C LEU A 47 15.10 9.63 -14.66
N LYS A 48 15.83 10.75 -14.82
CA LYS A 48 16.43 11.21 -16.08
C LYS A 48 17.70 10.46 -16.48
N ASN A 49 18.31 9.72 -15.54
CA ASN A 49 19.58 9.04 -15.73
C ASN A 49 19.40 7.57 -16.15
N SER A 50 18.16 7.07 -16.14
CA SER A 50 17.84 5.73 -16.63
C SER A 50 18.17 5.55 -18.12
N LEU A 51 18.68 4.37 -18.48
CA LEU A 51 19.12 4.02 -19.85
C LEU A 51 18.01 4.03 -20.91
N SER A 52 16.74 4.23 -20.54
CA SER A 52 15.58 4.19 -21.44
C SER A 52 14.33 4.84 -20.80
N ASN A 53 13.12 4.44 -21.20
CA ASN A 53 11.84 4.91 -20.65
C ASN A 53 11.53 4.41 -19.22
N CYS A 54 12.49 3.77 -18.55
CA CYS A 54 12.29 3.17 -17.23
C CYS A 54 12.57 4.20 -16.12
N THR A 55 11.78 5.27 -16.08
CA THR A 55 11.94 6.33 -15.08
C THR A 55 11.44 5.93 -13.69
N LEU A 56 10.69 4.83 -13.60
CA LEU A 56 9.91 4.36 -12.45
C LEU A 56 8.80 5.33 -11.98
N THR A 57 8.63 6.47 -12.64
CA THR A 57 7.70 7.53 -12.22
C THR A 57 6.31 7.39 -12.82
N SER A 58 6.11 6.54 -13.83
CA SER A 58 4.79 6.42 -14.47
C SER A 58 3.74 5.90 -13.48
N PRO A 59 2.47 6.34 -13.61
CA PRO A 59 1.37 5.84 -12.78
C PRO A 59 1.23 4.31 -12.77
N ASP A 60 1.50 3.64 -13.88
CA ASP A 60 1.36 2.18 -13.97
C ASP A 60 2.46 1.47 -13.18
N ILE A 61 3.73 1.84 -13.39
CA ILE A 61 4.86 1.28 -12.63
C ILE A 61 4.70 1.53 -11.13
N GLN A 62 4.29 2.73 -10.74
CA GLN A 62 4.03 3.03 -9.33
C GLN A 62 2.91 2.17 -8.74
N ASN A 63 1.86 1.85 -9.52
CA ASN A 63 0.79 0.95 -9.08
C ASN A 63 1.31 -0.50 -8.95
N ASP A 64 2.15 -0.95 -9.89
CA ASP A 64 2.78 -2.26 -9.82
C ASP A 64 3.66 -2.40 -8.57
N ILE A 65 4.42 -1.35 -8.22
CA ILE A 65 5.23 -1.33 -6.98
C ILE A 65 4.31 -1.42 -5.75
N ILE A 66 3.25 -0.60 -5.69
CA ILE A 66 2.28 -0.65 -4.58
C ILE A 66 1.68 -2.05 -4.46
N GLN A 67 1.28 -2.65 -5.58
CA GLN A 67 0.69 -3.99 -5.62
C GLN A 67 1.70 -5.07 -5.18
N CYS A 68 2.93 -5.03 -5.68
CA CYS A 68 3.99 -5.95 -5.27
C CYS A 68 4.21 -5.88 -3.76
N CYS A 69 4.30 -4.67 -3.21
CA CYS A 69 4.50 -4.49 -1.79
C CYS A 69 3.29 -4.95 -0.98
N ALA A 70 2.06 -4.69 -1.43
CA ALA A 70 0.86 -5.22 -0.77
C ALA A 70 0.83 -6.76 -0.78
N ILE A 71 1.29 -7.41 -1.85
CA ILE A 71 1.40 -8.87 -1.94
C ILE A 71 2.44 -9.39 -0.95
N GLU A 72 3.65 -8.82 -0.95
CA GLU A 72 4.73 -9.27 -0.06
C GLU A 72 4.41 -9.01 1.42
N THR A 73 3.79 -7.86 1.75
CA THR A 73 3.31 -7.58 3.10
C THR A 73 2.25 -8.58 3.54
N ARG A 74 1.27 -8.91 2.70
CA ARG A 74 0.27 -9.95 3.03
C ARG A 74 0.90 -11.32 3.23
N LYS A 75 1.86 -11.70 2.37
CA LYS A 75 2.60 -12.96 2.55
C LYS A 75 3.33 -13.00 3.89
N HIS A 76 3.97 -11.89 4.27
CA HIS A 76 4.67 -11.79 5.55
C HIS A 76 3.71 -11.94 6.73
N ILE A 77 2.59 -11.21 6.72
CA ILE A 77 1.54 -11.33 7.74
C ILE A 77 1.04 -12.78 7.86
N ILE A 78 0.79 -13.46 6.73
CA ILE A 78 0.34 -14.86 6.74
C ILE A 78 1.43 -15.79 7.31
N GLN A 79 2.70 -15.53 7.02
CA GLN A 79 3.82 -16.30 7.58
C GLN A 79 3.96 -16.11 9.09
N GLU A 80 3.66 -14.93 9.62
CA GLU A 80 3.74 -14.64 11.06
C GLU A 80 2.68 -15.36 11.89
N ILE A 81 1.53 -15.68 11.31
CA ILE A 81 0.41 -16.34 12.01
C ILE A 81 0.65 -17.84 12.18
N GLU A 82 1.55 -18.43 11.38
CA GLU A 82 1.78 -19.88 11.32
C GLU A 82 0.46 -20.67 11.13
N GLU A 83 0.31 -21.86 11.70
CA GLU A 83 -0.96 -22.63 11.73
C GLU A 83 -1.77 -22.38 13.02
N GLU A 84 -1.57 -21.24 13.67
CA GLU A 84 -2.26 -20.87 14.90
C GLU A 84 -3.61 -20.18 14.66
N TYR A 85 -4.35 -19.94 15.75
CA TYR A 85 -5.66 -19.31 15.71
C TYR A 85 -5.58 -17.82 15.38
N TYR A 86 -6.40 -17.38 14.44
CA TYR A 86 -6.60 -15.98 14.11
C TYR A 86 -8.08 -15.61 14.08
N THR A 87 -8.36 -14.32 14.14
CA THR A 87 -9.69 -13.73 13.99
C THR A 87 -9.66 -12.69 12.88
N ILE A 88 -10.70 -12.66 12.05
CA ILE A 88 -10.91 -11.58 11.08
C ILE A 88 -11.88 -10.58 11.70
N LEU A 89 -11.42 -9.34 11.84
CA LEU A 89 -12.24 -8.19 12.15
C LEU A 89 -12.71 -7.58 10.83
N ALA A 90 -14.01 -7.41 10.69
CA ALA A 90 -14.63 -6.81 9.51
C ALA A 90 -15.49 -5.62 9.96
N ASP A 91 -15.19 -4.43 9.43
CA ASP A 91 -15.92 -3.20 9.74
C ASP A 91 -16.58 -2.64 8.47
N GLU A 92 -17.87 -2.35 8.56
CA GLU A 92 -18.69 -1.87 7.46
C GLU A 92 -18.69 -0.35 7.45
N SER A 93 -18.45 0.25 6.29
CA SER A 93 -18.56 1.69 6.10
C SER A 93 -19.18 2.01 4.74
N SER A 94 -19.89 3.12 4.68
CA SER A 94 -20.46 3.64 3.43
C SER A 94 -19.70 4.90 2.99
N HIS A 95 -19.29 4.93 1.73
CA HIS A 95 -18.67 6.11 1.13
C HIS A 95 -19.73 7.17 0.77
N VAL A 96 -19.34 8.45 0.63
CA VAL A 96 -20.23 9.57 0.28
C VAL A 96 -21.02 9.41 -1.04
N SER A 97 -20.64 8.42 -1.86
CA SER A 97 -21.31 8.03 -3.09
C SER A 97 -22.26 6.82 -2.93
N HIS A 98 -22.61 6.47 -1.69
CA HIS A 98 -23.41 5.30 -1.31
C HIS A 98 -22.82 3.97 -1.80
N LYS A 99 -21.49 3.90 -1.90
CA LYS A 99 -20.77 2.65 -2.16
C LYS A 99 -20.41 2.03 -0.83
N GLU A 100 -20.84 0.80 -0.63
CA GLU A 100 -20.57 0.04 0.58
C GLU A 100 -19.16 -0.55 0.53
N GLN A 101 -18.48 -0.50 1.65
CA GLN A 101 -17.09 -0.93 1.80
C GLN A 101 -16.93 -1.75 3.08
N LEU A 102 -16.09 -2.77 3.00
CA LEU A 102 -15.74 -3.63 4.12
C LEU A 102 -14.24 -3.53 4.38
N ALA A 103 -13.87 -2.94 5.51
CA ALA A 103 -12.50 -2.92 5.99
C ALA A 103 -12.20 -4.24 6.72
N LEU A 104 -11.13 -4.92 6.31
CA LEU A 104 -10.70 -6.19 6.89
C LEU A 104 -9.40 -6.01 7.66
N CYS A 105 -9.39 -6.48 8.90
CA CYS A 105 -8.21 -6.53 9.76
C CYS A 105 -8.06 -7.94 10.34
N LEU A 106 -6.83 -8.39 10.45
CA LEU A 106 -6.47 -9.71 10.97
C LEU A 106 -5.92 -9.54 12.38
N ARG A 107 -6.45 -10.32 13.33
CA ARG A 107 -6.02 -10.30 14.73
C ARG A 107 -5.55 -11.68 15.16
N TYR A 108 -4.34 -11.75 15.70
CA TYR A 108 -3.74 -12.98 16.20
C TYR A 108 -2.83 -12.68 17.40
N VAL A 109 -2.26 -13.72 17.99
CA VAL A 109 -1.23 -13.61 19.01
C VAL A 109 0.10 -13.95 18.34
N ASP A 110 1.06 -13.05 18.40
CA ASP A 110 2.37 -13.26 17.79
C ASP A 110 3.24 -14.25 18.59
N SER A 111 4.40 -14.60 18.02
CA SER A 111 5.38 -15.49 18.66
C SER A 111 5.92 -14.98 20.01
N LEU A 112 5.70 -13.72 20.35
CA LEU A 112 6.07 -13.09 21.63
C LEU A 112 4.90 -13.04 22.61
N GLU A 113 3.79 -13.73 22.32
CA GLU A 113 2.55 -13.76 23.09
C GLU A 113 1.83 -12.39 23.18
N HIS A 114 2.08 -11.49 22.23
CA HIS A 114 1.39 -10.21 22.16
C HIS A 114 0.22 -10.23 21.16
N PRO A 115 -0.90 -9.56 21.47
CA PRO A 115 -1.96 -9.37 20.49
C PRO A 115 -1.49 -8.45 19.37
N SER A 116 -1.54 -8.97 18.14
CA SER A 116 -1.15 -8.26 16.92
C SER A 116 -2.35 -8.09 16.01
N GLU A 117 -2.46 -6.90 15.41
CA GLU A 117 -3.53 -6.53 14.49
C GLU A 117 -2.94 -5.97 13.19
N HIS A 118 -3.30 -6.58 12.06
CA HIS A 118 -2.83 -6.16 10.73
C HIS A 118 -3.98 -5.90 9.77
N PHE A 119 -4.01 -4.68 9.25
CA PHE A 119 -4.95 -4.28 8.22
C PHE A 119 -4.68 -5.04 6.91
N LEU A 120 -5.68 -5.78 6.43
CA LEU A 120 -5.57 -6.54 5.18
C LEU A 120 -6.00 -5.71 3.98
N GLY A 121 -6.96 -4.80 4.12
CA GLY A 121 -7.44 -3.96 3.03
C GLY A 121 -8.91 -3.59 3.12
N VAL A 122 -9.37 -2.81 2.14
CA VAL A 122 -10.79 -2.49 1.93
C VAL A 122 -11.31 -3.25 0.72
N VAL A 123 -12.44 -3.92 0.88
CA VAL A 123 -13.18 -4.57 -0.20
C VAL A 123 -14.42 -3.74 -0.50
N HIS A 124 -14.64 -3.44 -1.77
CA HIS A 124 -15.91 -2.83 -2.19
C HIS A 124 -16.98 -3.91 -2.29
N VAL A 125 -18.12 -3.67 -1.67
CA VAL A 125 -19.27 -4.58 -1.71
C VAL A 125 -20.46 -3.87 -2.33
N ASP A 126 -21.28 -4.62 -3.08
CA ASP A 126 -22.45 -4.03 -3.75
C ASP A 126 -23.53 -3.59 -2.75
N ASN A 127 -23.60 -4.27 -1.60
CA ASN A 127 -24.52 -4.00 -0.50
C ASN A 127 -24.06 -4.73 0.76
N THR A 128 -24.74 -4.44 1.87
CA THR A 128 -24.41 -4.92 3.23
C THR A 128 -25.23 -6.15 3.62
N THR A 129 -25.79 -6.85 2.62
CA THR A 129 -26.47 -8.12 2.88
C THR A 129 -25.46 -9.18 3.30
N THR A 130 -25.90 -10.13 4.13
CA THR A 130 -25.05 -11.22 4.63
C THR A 130 -24.37 -12.02 3.50
N ILE A 131 -25.02 -12.15 2.35
CA ILE A 131 -24.48 -12.89 1.19
C ILE A 131 -23.30 -12.14 0.58
N SER A 132 -23.43 -10.83 0.39
CA SER A 132 -22.38 -9.98 -0.17
C SER A 132 -21.17 -9.91 0.76
N LEU A 133 -21.41 -9.70 2.06
CA LEU A 133 -20.35 -9.66 3.07
C LEU A 133 -19.61 -11.01 3.18
N LYS A 134 -20.34 -12.12 3.18
CA LYS A 134 -19.73 -13.47 3.20
C LYS A 134 -18.86 -13.76 1.98
N LYS A 135 -19.15 -13.16 0.82
CA LYS A 135 -18.35 -13.31 -0.39
C LYS A 135 -17.09 -12.44 -0.37
N ALA A 136 -17.13 -11.33 0.38
CA ALA A 136 -16.04 -10.38 0.50
C ALA A 136 -14.95 -10.83 1.49
N ILE A 137 -15.34 -11.62 2.51
CA ILE A 137 -14.46 -12.29 3.47
C ILE A 137 -13.98 -13.61 2.86
#